data_AF-X5MGJ7-F1
#
_entry.id   AF-X5MGJ7-F1
#
_cell.length_a   1.000
_cell.length_b   1.000
_cell.length_c   1.000
_cell.angle_alpha   90.00
_cell.angle_beta   90.00
_cell.angle_gamma   90.00
#
_symmetry.space_group_name_H-M   'P 1'
#
loop_
_entity.id
_entity.type
_entity.pdbx_description
1 polymer ?
#
loop_
_entity_poly.entity_id
_entity_poly.type
_entity_poly.pdbx_seq_one_letter_code
_entity_poly.pdbx_strand_id
1 'polypeptide(L)'
;MTNIVNLPLDRITDRDRTRLFQAAAGSPLDIDVVTNEDGSPCVLVYRCGWTHPSFRIEKAAGLWKAFDLEHGNDQPAYQSRMLTDLVAALSYPEEQQNRPTAS
;
A
#
# COMPACT_ATOMS: atom_id res chain seq x y z
N MET A 1 10.99 14.86 -23.84
CA MET A 1 10.32 13.55 -23.70
C MET A 1 11.20 12.70 -22.80
N THR A 2 10.95 12.71 -21.49
CA THR A 2 11.75 11.93 -20.52
C THR A 2 11.25 10.50 -20.57
N ASN A 3 12.07 9.59 -21.09
CA ASN A 3 11.75 8.18 -21.12
C ASN A 3 11.95 7.62 -19.70
N ILE A 4 10.88 7.54 -18.91
CA ILE A 4 10.92 6.96 -17.57
C ILE A 4 11.12 5.45 -17.75
N VAL A 5 12.37 5.01 -17.61
CA VAL A 5 12.69 3.58 -17.56
C VAL A 5 12.22 3.08 -16.19
N ASN A 6 11.02 2.53 -16.15
CA ASN A 6 10.50 1.84 -14.97
C ASN A 6 11.38 0.61 -14.72
N LEU A 7 12.29 0.71 -13.74
CA LEU A 7 13.10 -0.41 -13.30
C LEU A 7 12.17 -1.48 -12.71
N PRO A 8 12.50 -2.78 -12.82
CA PRO A 8 11.67 -3.86 -12.28
C PRO A 8 11.44 -3.76 -10.77
N LEU A 9 12.23 -2.94 -10.06
CA LEU A 9 12.08 -2.64 -8.63
C LEU A 9 10.88 -1.72 -8.32
N ASP A 10 10.36 -0.99 -9.31
CA ASP A 10 9.21 -0.08 -9.22
C ASP A 10 7.89 -0.77 -9.58
N ARG A 11 7.90 -2.07 -9.88
CA ARG A 11 6.67 -2.82 -10.19
C ARG A 11 6.35 -3.83 -9.11
N ILE A 12 5.05 -3.93 -8.79
CA ILE A 12 4.54 -4.99 -7.93
C ILE A 12 4.58 -6.30 -8.71
N THR A 13 5.42 -7.24 -8.27
CA THR A 13 5.56 -8.56 -8.88
C THR A 13 4.55 -9.55 -8.29
N ASP A 14 4.38 -10.71 -8.94
CA ASP A 14 3.54 -11.79 -8.39
C ASP A 14 4.01 -12.27 -7.00
N ARG A 15 5.32 -12.34 -6.80
CA ARG A 15 5.92 -12.63 -5.48
C ARG A 15 5.55 -11.57 -4.44
N ASP A 16 5.51 -10.31 -4.84
CA ASP A 16 5.10 -9.23 -3.95
C ASP A 16 3.62 -9.34 -3.59
N ARG A 17 2.74 -9.68 -4.54
CA ARG A 17 1.32 -9.93 -4.28
C ARG A 17 1.14 -11.02 -3.24
N THR A 18 1.82 -12.15 -3.43
CA THR A 18 1.78 -13.27 -2.48
C THR A 18 2.17 -12.82 -1.06
N ARG A 19 3.26 -12.04 -0.93
CA ARG A 19 3.72 -11.52 0.36
C ARG A 19 2.75 -10.52 0.98
N LEU A 20 2.08 -9.72 0.16
CA LEU A 20 1.14 -8.72 0.59
C LEU A 20 -0.15 -9.38 1.12
N PHE A 21 -0.67 -10.39 0.43
CA PHE A 21 -1.76 -11.24 0.95
C PHE A 21 -1.36 -11.98 2.24
N GLN A 22 -0.14 -12.50 2.32
CA GLN A 22 0.37 -13.13 3.55
C GLN A 22 0.47 -12.14 4.71
N ALA A 23 0.92 -10.90 4.46
CA ALA A 23 1.02 -9.88 5.49
C ALA A 23 -0.36 -9.43 6.00
N ALA A 24 -1.37 -9.41 5.12
CA ALA A 24 -2.75 -9.08 5.48
C ALA A 24 -3.55 -10.26 6.05
N ALA A 25 -3.03 -11.49 5.97
CA ALA A 25 -3.68 -12.65 6.55
C ALA A 25 -3.85 -12.47 8.07
N GLY A 26 -5.10 -12.43 8.54
CA GLY A 26 -5.43 -12.20 9.95
C GLY A 26 -5.50 -10.72 10.35
N SER A 27 -5.33 -9.79 9.41
CA SER A 27 -5.58 -8.36 9.61
C SER A 27 -7.06 -8.01 9.34
N PRO A 28 -7.57 -6.87 9.84
CA PRO A 28 -8.92 -6.38 9.51
C PRO A 28 -9.01 -5.74 8.11
N LEU A 29 -8.06 -6.01 7.23
CA LEU A 29 -7.96 -5.45 5.90
C LEU A 29 -8.24 -6.52 4.86
N ASP A 30 -9.04 -6.15 3.87
CA ASP A 30 -9.17 -6.92 2.63
C ASP A 30 -8.34 -6.26 1.53
N ILE A 31 -7.84 -7.07 0.60
CA ILE A 31 -6.91 -6.63 -0.43
C ILE A 31 -7.41 -7.07 -1.79
N ASP A 32 -7.50 -6.12 -2.70
CA ASP A 32 -7.72 -6.39 -4.12
C ASP A 32 -6.53 -5.93 -4.96
N VAL A 33 -6.25 -6.67 -6.03
CA VAL A 33 -5.20 -6.34 -6.99
C VAL A 33 -5.84 -6.10 -8.34
N VAL A 34 -6.01 -4.82 -8.67
CA VAL A 34 -6.58 -4.39 -9.95
C VAL A 34 -5.48 -4.06 -10.95
N THR A 35 -5.85 -3.92 -12.21
CA THR A 35 -4.94 -3.47 -13.27
C THR A 35 -5.36 -2.07 -13.70
N ASN A 36 -4.43 -1.12 -13.64
CA ASN A 36 -4.64 0.24 -14.13
C ASN A 36 -4.79 0.27 -15.65
N GLU A 37 -5.24 1.40 -16.20
CA GLU A 37 -5.40 1.61 -17.64
C GLU A 37 -4.08 1.42 -18.42
N ASP A 38 -2.94 1.72 -17.80
CA ASP A 38 -1.60 1.53 -18.37
C ASP A 38 -1.08 0.09 -18.27
N GLY A 39 -1.89 -0.85 -17.78
CA GLY A 39 -1.55 -2.26 -17.58
C GLY A 39 -0.71 -2.53 -16.32
N SER A 40 -0.44 -1.51 -15.50
CA SER A 40 0.31 -1.69 -14.25
C SER A 40 -0.59 -2.25 -13.13
N PRO A 41 -0.06 -3.11 -12.25
CA PRO A 41 -0.82 -3.57 -11.10
C PRO A 41 -1.00 -2.45 -10.07
N CYS A 42 -2.23 -2.30 -9.59
CA CYS A 42 -2.61 -1.41 -8.52
C CYS A 42 -3.18 -2.24 -7.39
N VAL A 43 -2.74 -1.98 -6.16
CA VAL A 43 -3.22 -2.70 -4.99
C VAL A 43 -4.15 -1.78 -4.22
N LEU A 44 -5.38 -2.22 -4.02
CA LEU A 44 -6.40 -1.53 -3.26
C LEU A 44 -6.62 -2.25 -1.94
N VAL A 45 -6.75 -1.48 -0.87
CA VAL A 45 -6.94 -2.00 0.48
C VAL A 45 -8.25 -1.46 1.03
N TYR A 46 -9.06 -2.36 1.54
CA TYR A 46 -10.38 -2.10 2.09
C TYR A 46 -10.33 -2.39 3.58
N ARG A 47 -10.87 -1.48 4.39
CA ARG A 47 -11.18 -1.81 5.78
C ARG A 47 -12.39 -2.75 5.81
N CYS A 48 -12.38 -3.74 6.69
CA CYS A 48 -13.50 -4.67 6.83
C CYS A 48 -14.83 -3.92 7.05
N GLY A 49 -15.84 -4.25 6.25
CA GLY A 49 -17.16 -3.61 6.27
C GLY A 49 -17.31 -2.39 5.35
N TRP A 50 -16.26 -1.98 4.64
CA TRP A 50 -16.30 -0.86 3.70
C TRP A 50 -16.54 -1.35 2.28
N THR A 51 -17.31 -0.59 1.50
CA THR A 51 -17.65 -0.91 0.09
C THR A 51 -16.73 -0.24 -0.93
N HIS A 52 -15.90 0.70 -0.49
CA HIS A 52 -14.93 1.41 -1.32
C HIS A 52 -13.52 1.26 -0.73
N PRO A 53 -12.47 1.34 -1.56
CA PRO A 53 -11.11 1.21 -1.08
C PRO A 53 -10.76 2.38 -0.15
N SER A 54 -10.10 2.08 0.98
CA SER A 54 -9.60 3.07 1.93
C SER A 54 -8.19 3.53 1.55
N PHE A 55 -7.37 2.62 1.02
CA PHE A 55 -6.00 2.93 0.60
C PHE A 55 -5.64 2.37 -0.75
N ARG A 56 -4.70 3.04 -1.42
CA ARG A 56 -3.99 2.54 -2.60
C ARG A 56 -2.53 2.29 -2.24
N ILE A 57 -2.01 1.12 -2.58
CA ILE A 57 -0.63 0.74 -2.34
C ILE A 57 0.16 0.83 -3.64
N GLU A 58 1.30 1.52 -3.57
CA GLU A 58 2.30 1.59 -4.62
C GLU A 58 3.65 1.08 -4.11
N LYS A 59 4.48 0.60 -5.04
CA LYS A 59 5.86 0.20 -4.76
C LYS A 59 6.78 1.00 -5.66
N ALA A 60 7.71 1.73 -5.05
CA ALA A 60 8.70 2.50 -5.80
C ALA A 60 10.09 2.37 -5.15
N ALA A 61 11.13 2.08 -5.92
CA ALA A 61 12.50 1.89 -5.45
C ALA A 61 12.64 0.95 -4.21
N GLY A 62 11.83 -0.12 -4.17
CA GLY A 62 11.81 -1.06 -3.03
C GLY A 62 11.13 -0.54 -1.76
N LEU A 63 10.49 0.62 -1.80
CA LEU A 63 9.69 1.20 -0.74
C LEU A 63 8.20 1.01 -1.07
N TRP A 64 7.44 0.52 -0.10
CA TRP A 64 5.99 0.45 -0.17
C TRP A 64 5.38 1.72 0.37
N LYS A 65 4.38 2.24 -0.32
CA LYS A 65 3.69 3.48 -0.02
C LYS A 65 2.19 3.24 -0.01
N ALA A 66 1.50 3.69 1.01
CA ALA A 66 0.05 3.68 1.10
C ALA A 66 -0.48 5.11 0.99
N PHE A 67 -1.37 5.35 0.04
CA PHE A 67 -2.05 6.61 -0.16
C PHE A 67 -3.48 6.48 0.38
N ASP A 68 -3.87 7.41 1.25
CA ASP A 68 -5.22 7.49 1.78
C ASP A 68 -6.15 8.06 0.72
N LEU A 69 -7.16 7.28 0.33
CA LEU A 69 -8.12 7.67 -0.70
C LEU A 69 -9.28 8.50 -0.14
N GLU A 70 -9.49 8.47 1.17
CA GLU A 70 -10.55 9.22 1.85
C GLU A 70 -10.17 10.68 2.03
N HIS A 71 -8.90 10.93 2.34
CA HIS A 71 -8.38 12.27 2.65
C HIS A 71 -7.78 13.01 1.45
N GLY A 72 -7.75 12.37 0.27
CA GLY A 72 -7.30 12.97 -0.99
C GLY A 72 -5.80 13.27 -1.00
N ASN A 73 -4.99 12.29 -1.37
CA ASN A 73 -3.54 12.36 -1.14
C ASN A 73 -2.68 12.37 -2.40
N ASP A 74 -1.92 13.46 -2.58
CA ASP A 74 -0.69 13.53 -3.39
C ASP A 74 0.54 12.95 -2.65
N GLN A 75 0.44 12.71 -1.33
CA GLN A 75 1.52 12.19 -0.49
C GLN A 75 1.14 10.86 0.20
N PRO A 76 2.10 9.93 0.37
CA PRO A 76 1.83 8.68 1.07
C PRO A 76 1.51 8.95 2.54
N ALA A 77 0.37 8.43 3.01
CA ALA A 77 -0.01 8.45 4.42
C ALA A 77 0.91 7.56 5.27
N TYR A 78 1.33 6.42 4.69
CA TYR A 78 2.29 5.51 5.32
C TYR A 78 3.29 5.01 4.28
N GLN A 79 4.52 4.75 4.72
CA GLN A 79 5.53 4.12 3.87
C GLN A 79 6.45 3.21 4.69
N SER A 80 6.81 2.06 4.12
CA SER A 80 7.75 1.14 4.75
C SER A 80 8.46 0.27 3.71
N ARG A 81 9.66 -0.22 4.04
CA ARG A 81 10.31 -1.31 3.29
C ARG A 81 9.70 -2.67 3.66
N MET A 82 9.11 -2.72 4.86
CA MET A 82 8.29 -3.74 5.50
C MET A 82 6.86 -3.88 4.95
N LEU A 83 6.46 -4.95 4.25
CA LEU A 83 5.03 -5.16 3.97
C LEU A 83 4.21 -5.37 5.24
N THR A 84 4.76 -6.13 6.19
CA THR A 84 4.15 -6.37 7.51
C THR A 84 3.96 -5.07 8.28
N ASP A 85 4.95 -4.19 8.27
CA ASP A 85 4.87 -2.90 8.96
C ASP A 85 3.84 -1.98 8.30
N LEU A 86 3.79 -1.99 6.96
CA LEU A 86 2.79 -1.23 6.21
C LEU A 86 1.39 -1.71 6.57
N VAL A 87 1.13 -3.02 6.50
CA VAL A 87 -0.18 -3.61 6.84
C VAL A 87 -0.56 -3.31 8.30
N ALA A 88 0.39 -3.43 9.24
CA ALA A 88 0.15 -3.11 10.64
C ALA A 88 -0.24 -1.64 10.83
N ALA A 89 0.43 -0.72 10.11
CA ALA A 89 0.10 0.70 10.16
C ALA A 89 -1.30 1.01 9.60
N LEU A 90 -1.69 0.32 8.53
CA LEU A 90 -3.02 0.46 7.92
C LEU A 90 -4.15 -0.17 8.73
N SER A 91 -3.84 -1.22 9.50
CA SER A 91 -4.81 -1.93 10.34
C SER A 91 -5.22 -1.09 11.56
N TYR A 92 -4.29 -0.29 12.09
CA TYR A 92 -4.47 0.50 13.32
C TYR A 92 -3.97 1.94 13.15
N PRO A 93 -4.62 2.75 12.29
CA PRO A 93 -4.13 4.07 11.92
C PRO A 93 -4.10 5.06 13.10
N GLU A 94 -5.06 4.97 14.03
CA GLU A 94 -5.14 5.83 15.23
C GLU A 94 -4.03 5.51 16.26
N GLU A 95 -3.59 4.25 16.36
CA GLU A 95 -2.49 3.85 17.24
C GLU A 95 -1.13 4.33 16.70
N GLN A 96 -1.00 4.48 15.37
CA GLN A 96 0.21 5.01 14.74
C GLN A 96 0.33 6.52 14.92
N GLN A 97 -0.77 7.27 14.87
CA GLN A 97 -0.79 8.72 15.09
C GLN A 97 -0.36 9.11 16.52
N ASN A 98 -0.52 8.18 17.48
CA ASN A 98 -0.15 8.35 18.88
C ASN A 98 1.22 7.72 19.23
N ARG A 99 1.94 7.12 18.28
CA ARG A 99 3.33 6.68 18.55
C ARG A 99 4.24 7.91 18.56
N PRO A 100 5.03 8.12 19.63
CA PRO A 100 6.05 9.15 19.60
C PRO A 100 7.03 8.80 18.49
N THR A 101 7.17 9.70 17.50
CA THR A 101 8.30 9.68 16.58
C THR A 101 9.56 9.84 17.42
N ALA A 102 10.34 8.76 17.54
CA ALA A 102 11.64 8.80 18.18
C ALA A 102 12.45 9.93 17.54
N SER A 103 12.72 10.97 18.34
CA SER A 103 13.55 12.12 18.00
C SER A 103 15.02 11.76 18.09
#